data_AF-A0A7R8QJT0-F1
#
_entry.id   AF-A0A7R8QJT0-F1
#
_cell.length_a   1.000
_cell.length_b   1.000
_cell.length_c   1.000
_cell.angle_alpha   90.00
_cell.angle_beta   90.00
_cell.angle_gamma   90.00
#
_symmetry.space_group_name_H-M   'P 1'
#
loop_
_entity.id
_entity.type
_entity.pdbx_description
1 polymer ?
#
loop_
_entity_poly.entity_id
_entity_poly.type
_entity_poly.pdbx_seq_one_letter_code
_entity_poly.pdbx_strand_id
1 'polypeptide(L)' 'MTDSELEERAKRAAEILKAPTQYKVCEGCESIVRRKAVFCPNCHGYRFDPDPARVAEQARILGARPANSISEQDYS' A
#
# COMPACT_ATOMS: atom_id res chain seq x y z
N MET A 1 -15.75 -7.21 10.65
CA MET A 1 -15.50 -6.98 9.22
C MET A 1 -16.78 -6.42 8.65
N THR A 2 -16.71 -5.21 8.08
CA THR A 2 -17.86 -4.63 7.39
C THR A 2 -17.53 -4.55 5.90
N ASP A 3 -18.51 -4.73 5.02
CA ASP A 3 -18.30 -4.65 3.57
C ASP A 3 -17.63 -3.31 3.15
N SER A 4 -17.86 -2.26 3.93
CA SER A 4 -17.26 -0.93 3.79
C SER A 4 -15.72 -0.91 3.82
N GLU A 5 -15.08 -1.75 4.64
CA GLU A 5 -13.62 -1.77 4.76
C GLU A 5 -12.96 -2.34 3.50
N LEU A 6 -13.58 -3.34 2.88
CA LEU A 6 -13.12 -3.92 1.63
C LEU A 6 -13.33 -2.96 0.46
N GLU A 7 -14.46 -2.26 0.41
CA GLU A 7 -14.76 -1.23 -0.59
C GLU A 7 -13.73 -0.09 -0.55
N GLU A 8 -13.40 0.41 0.65
CA GLU A 8 -12.40 1.47 0.80
C GLU A 8 -11.00 1.03 0.33
N ARG A 9 -10.63 -0.24 0.55
CA ARG A 9 -9.37 -0.79 0.05
C ARG A 9 -9.37 -0.93 -1.47
N ALA A 10 -10.46 -1.44 -2.04
CA ALA A 10 -10.62 -1.52 -3.49
C ALA A 10 -10.55 -0.13 -4.15
N LYS A 11 -11.18 0.87 -3.54
CA LYS A 11 -11.14 2.27 -4.00
C LYS A 11 -9.71 2.83 -3.97
N ARG A 12 -8.97 2.64 -2.88
CA ARG A 12 -7.55 3.08 -2.80
C ARG A 12 -6.67 2.38 -3.83
N ALA A 13 -6.88 1.07 -4.05
CA ALA A 13 -6.16 0.32 -5.08
C ALA A 13 -6.45 0.87 -6.48
N ALA A 14 -7.72 1.18 -6.79
CA ALA A 14 -8.11 1.80 -8.06
C ALA A 14 -7.45 3.16 -8.27
N GLU A 15 -7.33 4.01 -7.25
CA GLU A 15 -6.60 5.28 -7.34
C GLU A 15 -5.11 5.09 -7.63
N ILE A 16 -4.46 4.10 -6.99
CA ILE A 16 -3.05 3.78 -7.27
C ILE A 16 -2.88 3.30 -8.71
N LEU A 17 -3.80 2.47 -9.21
CA LEU A 17 -3.76 1.93 -10.58
C LEU A 17 -3.90 3.01 -11.67
N LYS A 18 -4.53 4.15 -11.39
CA LYS A 18 -4.61 5.28 -12.32
C LYS A 18 -3.27 5.97 -12.55
N ALA A 19 -2.37 5.94 -11.56
CA ALA A 19 -1.08 6.64 -11.60
C ALA A 19 0.03 5.89 -10.84
N PRO A 20 0.39 4.65 -11.22
CA PRO A 20 1.32 3.81 -10.45
C PRO A 20 2.73 4.40 -10.33
N THR A 21 3.15 5.24 -11.29
CA THR A 21 4.44 5.96 -11.27
C THR A 21 4.60 6.92 -10.10
N GLN A 22 3.50 7.34 -9.46
CA GLN A 22 3.49 8.22 -8.28
C GLN A 22 3.74 7.49 -6.96
N TYR A 23 3.93 6.17 -7.01
CA TYR A 23 4.08 5.31 -5.86
C TYR A 23 5.32 4.42 -5.99
N LYS A 24 5.59 3.67 -4.92
CA LYS A 24 6.63 2.65 -4.84
C LYS A 24 6.24 1.63 -3.77
N VAL A 25 6.72 0.39 -3.91
CA VAL A 25 6.48 -0.69 -2.95
C VAL A 25 7.64 -0.74 -1.97
N CYS A 26 7.35 -0.77 -0.67
CA CYS A 26 8.36 -1.00 0.35
C CYS A 26 8.87 -2.43 0.28
N GLU A 27 10.19 -2.63 0.15
CA GLU A 27 10.78 -3.98 0.12
C GLU A 27 10.76 -4.70 1.47
N GLY A 28 10.47 -3.98 2.57
CA GLY A 28 10.43 -4.55 3.91
C GLY A 28 9.06 -5.09 4.31
N CYS A 29 8.00 -4.29 4.15
CA CYS A 29 6.64 -4.65 4.57
C CYS A 29 5.62 -4.69 3.42
N GLU A 30 6.08 -4.53 2.17
CA GLU A 30 5.26 -4.55 0.96
C GLU A 30 4.10 -3.53 0.90
N SER A 31 4.14 -2.52 1.77
CA SER A 31 3.23 -1.39 1.73
C SER A 31 3.49 -0.52 0.51
N ILE A 32 2.44 -0.02 -0.12
CA ILE A 32 2.53 0.97 -1.20
C ILE A 32 2.59 2.36 -0.57
N VAL A 33 3.66 3.10 -0.87
CA VAL A 33 3.86 4.46 -0.36
C VAL A 33 3.99 5.45 -1.52
N ARG A 34 3.79 6.73 -1.24
CA ARG A 34 4.04 7.81 -2.22
C ARG A 34 5.51 7.82 -2.62
N ARG A 35 5.80 8.16 -3.88
CA ARG A 35 7.17 8.21 -4.42
C ARG A 35 8.13 9.07 -3.59
N LYS A 36 7.63 10.18 -3.03
CA LYS A 36 8.38 11.12 -2.18
C LYS A 36 8.72 10.61 -0.78
N ALA A 37 8.17 9.48 -0.33
CA ALA A 37 8.44 8.96 1.00
C ALA A 37 9.92 8.58 1.13
N VAL A 38 10.64 9.14 2.11
CA VAL A 38 12.05 8.79 2.36
C VAL A 38 12.14 7.48 3.14
N PHE A 39 11.26 7.31 4.11
CA PHE A 39 11.10 6.10 4.91
C PHE A 39 9.66 5.57 4.79
N CYS A 40 9.50 4.26 4.95
CA CYS A 40 8.18 3.65 5.01
C CYS A 40 7.54 4.01 6.37
N PRO A 41 6.35 4.63 6.41
CA PRO A 41 5.72 4.98 7.67
C PRO A 41 5.25 3.74 8.46
N ASN A 42 5.13 2.59 7.79
CA ASN A 42 4.64 1.37 8.44
C ASN A 42 5.78 0.57 9.13
N CYS A 43 6.97 0.50 8.51
CA CYS A 43 8.07 -0.31 9.04
C CYS A 43 9.39 0.45 9.20
N HIS A 44 9.43 1.74 8.89
CA HIS A 44 10.62 2.60 8.95
C HIS A 44 11.79 2.17 8.03
N GLY A 45 11.57 1.19 7.15
CA GLY A 45 12.54 0.81 6.11
C GLY A 45 12.72 1.87 5.03
N TYR A 46 13.88 1.87 4.37
CA TYR A 46 14.26 2.86 3.34
C TYR A 46 14.46 2.27 1.94
N ARG A 47 14.29 0.96 1.77
CA ARG A 47 14.38 0.28 0.47
C ARG A 47 13.01 0.16 -0.19
N PHE A 48 12.95 0.51 -1.47
CA PHE A 48 11.71 0.54 -2.23
C PHE A 48 11.94 0.10 -3.67
N ASP A 49 10.95 -0.61 -4.21
CA ASP A 49 10.83 -0.90 -5.63
C ASP A 49 9.91 0.14 -6.29
N PRO A 50 10.44 1.02 -7.18
CA PRO A 50 9.68 2.05 -7.86
C PRO A 50 9.07 1.60 -9.21
N ASP A 51 9.21 0.33 -9.60
CA ASP A 51 8.67 -0.19 -10.86
C ASP A 51 7.12 -0.06 -10.86
N PRO A 52 6.54 0.70 -11.81
CA PRO A 52 5.08 0.83 -11.93
C PRO A 52 4.35 -0.51 -12.10
N ALA A 53 4.98 -1.51 -12.74
CA ALA A 53 4.39 -2.84 -12.88
C ALA A 53 4.27 -3.54 -11.52
N ARG A 54 5.34 -3.48 -10.70
CA ARG A 54 5.33 -3.99 -9.33
C ARG A 54 4.30 -3.28 -8.45
N VAL A 55 4.20 -1.96 -8.56
CA VAL A 55 3.19 -1.16 -7.84
C VAL A 55 1.77 -1.58 -8.23
N ALA A 56 1.49 -1.69 -9.53
CA ALA A 56 0.16 -2.09 -10.01
C ALA A 56 -0.21 -3.49 -9.51
N GLU A 57 0.73 -4.43 -9.55
CA GLU A 57 0.50 -5.77 -9.05
C GLU A 57 0.21 -5.80 -7.54
N GLN A 58 1.02 -5.09 -6.76
CA GLN A 58 0.80 -4.99 -5.32
C GLN A 58 -0.54 -4.31 -4.99
N ALA A 59 -0.97 -3.32 -5.79
CA ALA A 59 -2.24 -2.64 -5.57
C ALA A 59 -3.43 -3.60 -5.74
N ARG A 60 -3.38 -4.49 -6.73
CA ARG A 60 -4.40 -5.54 -6.92
C ARG A 60 -4.44 -6.50 -5.72
N ILE A 61 -3.28 -6.99 -5.28
CA ILE A 61 -3.16 -7.89 -4.14
C ILE A 61 -3.75 -7.25 -2.87
N LEU A 62 -3.37 -6.01 -2.57
CA LEU A 62 -3.81 -5.31 -1.37
C LEU A 62 -5.27 -4.89 -1.41
N GLY A 63 -5.79 -4.51 -2.58
CA GLY A 63 -7.20 -4.12 -2.76
C GLY A 63 -8.18 -5.28 -2.70
N ALA A 64 -7.73 -6.50 -3.00
CA ALA A 64 -8.55 -7.71 -3.02
C ALA A 64 -8.64 -8.44 -1.67
N ARG A 65 -8.03 -7.90 -0.60
CA ARG A 65 -8.02 -8.54 0.72
C ARG A 65 -8.21 -7.52 1.86
N PRO A 66 -8.69 -7.97 3.03
CA PRO A 66 -8.73 -7.15 4.25
C PRO A 66 -7.34 -6.63 4.66
N ALA A 67 -7.34 -5.55 5.44
CA ALA A 67 -6.11 -5.06 6.07
C ALA A 67 -5.70 -6.03 7.19
N ASN A 68 -4.50 -6.60 7.10
CA ASN A 68 -3.96 -7.52 8.11
C ASN A 68 -2.65 -6.98 8.74
N SER A 69 -2.27 -5.75 8.41
CA SER A 69 -1.11 -5.07 8.98
C SER A 69 -1.49 -4.43 10.30
N ILE A 70 -0.68 -4.64 11.33
CA ILE A 70 -0.76 -3.92 12.60
C ILE A 70 -0.44 -2.44 12.34
N SER A 71 -1.33 -1.56 12.77
CA SER A 71 -1.28 -0.11 12.64
C SER A 71 -1.18 0.53 14.03
N GLU A 72 -0.79 1.81 14.11
CA GLU A 72 -0.70 2.51 15.41
C GLU A 72 -1.98 2.43 16.24
N GLN A 73 -3.14 2.36 15.60
CA GLN A 73 -4.45 2.25 16.24
C GLN A 73 -4.63 0.95 17.01
N ASP A 74 -3.89 -0.10 16.67
CA ASP A 74 -4.00 -1.42 17.30
C ASP A 74 -3.28 -1.50 18.66
N TYR A 75 -2.42 -0.52 18.98
CA TYR A 75 -1.58 -0.53 20.18
C TYR A 75 -1.45 0.86 20.84
N SER A 76 -2.39 1.77 20.56
CA SER A 76 -2.53 3.08 21.22
C SER A 76 -3.63 3.07 22.26
#